data_AF-A0A0D8I7T7-F1
#
_entry.id   AF-A0A0D8I7T7-F1
#
_cell.length_a   1.000
_cell.length_b   1.000
_cell.length_c   1.000
_cell.angle_alpha   90.00
_cell.angle_beta   90.00
_cell.angle_gamma   90.00
#
_symmetry.space_group_name_H-M   'P 1'
#
loop_
_entity.id
_entity.type
_entity.pdbx_description
1 polymer ?
#
loop_
_entity_poly.entity_id
_entity_poly.type
_entity_poly.pdbx_seq_one_letter_code
_entity_poly.pdbx_strand_id
1 'polypeptide(L)' 'MFRFGLILLLIGAIFVYATAMISRVLKITTVKGILMLKVSGLVLAILGAVLLFLNEIPDKLQFLQIIRF' A
#
# COMPACT_ATOMS: atom_id res chain seq x y z
N MET A 1 8.70 -12.22 6.14
CA MET A 1 7.52 -11.34 6.27
C MET A 1 7.73 -9.96 5.66
N PHE A 2 8.91 -9.34 5.79
CA PHE A 2 9.25 -8.08 5.13
C PHE A 2 8.92 -8.05 3.62
N ARG A 3 9.38 -9.04 2.84
CA ARG A 3 9.07 -9.14 1.39
C ARG A 3 7.56 -9.17 1.09
N PHE A 4 6.79 -9.84 1.94
CA PHE A 4 5.34 -9.93 1.80
C PHE A 4 4.67 -8.58 2.10
N GLY A 5 5.08 -7.90 3.17
CA GLY A 5 4.64 -6.54 3.47
C GLY A 5 4.97 -5.54 2.36
N LEU A 6 6.15 -5.69 1.73
CA LEU A 6 6.59 -4.86 0.61
C LEU A 6 5.71 -5.05 -0.64
N ILE A 7 5.39 -6.30 -0.97
CA ILE A 7 4.47 -6.62 -2.08
C ILE A 7 3.07 -6.06 -1.78
N LEU A 8 2.58 -6.26 -0.55
CA LEU A 8 1.24 -5.79 -0.16
C LEU A 8 1.16 -4.25 -0.20
N LEU A 9 2.22 -3.58 0.25
CA LEU A 9 2.36 -2.13 0.18
C LEU A 9 2.41 -1.62 -1.27
N LEU A 10 3.17 -2.28 -2.15
CA LEU A 10 3.23 -1.94 -3.57
C LEU A 10 1.87 -2.11 -4.25
N ILE A 11 1.17 -3.22 -3.99
CA ILE A 11 -0.17 -3.45 -4.54
C ILE A 11 -1.14 -2.37 -4.03
N GLY A 12 -1.15 -2.08 -2.73
CA GLY A 12 -1.97 -1.02 -2.16
C GLY A 12 -1.68 0.34 -2.78
N ALA A 13 -0.40 0.68 -2.97
CA ALA A 13 0.02 1.91 -3.63
C ALA A 13 -0.47 1.99 -5.08
N ILE A 14 -0.37 0.90 -5.85
CA ILE A 14 -0.89 0.83 -7.22
C ILE A 14 -2.39 1.12 -7.24
N PHE A 15 -3.17 0.55 -6.32
CA PHE A 15 -4.61 0.81 -6.25
C PHE A 15 -4.95 2.30 -5.99
N VAL A 16 -4.16 2.99 -5.16
CA VAL A 16 -4.36 4.40 -4.80
C VAL A 16 -3.90 5.38 -5.89
N TYR A 17 -2.76 5.09 -6.54
CA TYR A 17 -2.17 5.98 -7.55
C TYR A 17 -2.66 5.67 -8.96
N ALA A 18 -2.77 4.40 -9.33
CA ALA A 18 -3.28 3.98 -10.64
C ALA A 18 -4.82 3.91 -10.69
N THR A 19 -5.53 4.49 -9.70
CA THR A 19 -7.01 4.47 -9.66
C THR A 19 -7.63 4.96 -10.96
N ALA A 20 -7.05 5.98 -11.61
CA ALA A 20 -7.58 6.52 -12.87
C ALA A 20 -7.46 5.52 -14.04
N MET A 21 -6.43 4.69 -14.06
CA MET A 21 -6.27 3.63 -15.06
C MET A 21 -7.23 2.48 -14.76
N ILE A 22 -7.28 2.05 -13.50
CA ILE A 22 -8.15 0.95 -13.03
C ILE A 22 -9.63 1.30 -13.23
N SER A 23 -10.03 2.54 -12.91
CA SER A 23 -11.42 3.00 -13.06
C SER A 23 -11.85 3.04 -14.53
N ARG A 24 -10.93 3.38 -15.46
CA ARG A 24 -11.19 3.32 -16.91
C ARG A 24 -11.38 1.89 -17.39
N VAL A 25 -10.52 0.96 -16.98
CA VAL A 25 -10.62 -0.46 -17.36
C VAL A 25 -11.90 -1.10 -16.81
N LEU A 26 -12.25 -0.81 -15.56
CA LEU A 26 -13.44 -1.35 -14.90
C LEU A 26 -14.72 -0.54 -15.15
N LYS A 27 -14.66 0.52 -15.98
CA LYS A 27 -15.77 1.43 -16.29
C LYS A 27 -16.46 2.03 -15.05
N ILE A 28 -15.69 2.28 -13.99
CA ILE A 28 -16.18 2.90 -12.76
C ILE A 28 -16.16 4.42 -12.95
N THR A 29 -17.34 4.99 -13.18
CA THR A 29 -17.52 6.44 -13.40
C THR A 29 -18.02 7.18 -12.18
N THR A 30 -18.50 6.46 -11.16
CA THR A 30 -19.07 7.08 -9.96
C THR A 30 -17.99 7.50 -8.98
N VAL A 31 -18.15 8.69 -8.39
CA VAL A 31 -17.24 9.21 -7.35
C VAL A 31 -17.15 8.22 -6.17
N LYS A 32 -18.29 7.64 -5.76
CA LYS A 32 -18.33 6.64 -4.68
C LYS A 32 -17.51 5.39 -5.02
N GLY A 33 -17.55 4.91 -6.27
CA GLY A 33 -16.78 3.75 -6.71
C GLY A 33 -15.28 4.03 -6.73
N ILE A 34 -14.87 5.21 -7.20
CA ILE A 34 -13.46 5.66 -7.18
C ILE A 34 -12.97 5.78 -5.73
N LEU A 35 -13.80 6.32 -4.84
CA LEU A 35 -13.47 6.46 -3.43
C LEU A 35 -13.27 5.10 -2.76
N MET A 36 -14.20 4.14 -2.98
CA MET A 36 -14.08 2.76 -2.49
C MET A 36 -12.76 2.11 -2.94
N LEU A 37 -12.37 2.32 -4.19
CA LEU A 37 -11.15 1.75 -4.78
C LEU A 37 -9.87 2.33 -4.14
N LYS A 38 -9.88 3.64 -3.84
CA LYS A 38 -8.79 4.29 -3.11
C LYS A 38 -8.73 3.83 -1.66
N VAL A 39 -9.88 3.72 -0.98
CA VAL A 39 -9.94 3.29 0.41
C VAL A 39 -9.46 1.85 0.56
N SER A 40 -9.87 0.94 -0.33
CA SER A 40 -9.40 -0.44 -0.30
C SER A 40 -7.89 -0.54 -0.55
N GLY A 41 -7.37 0.22 -1.54
CA GLY A 41 -5.93 0.33 -1.78
C GLY A 41 -5.15 0.88 -0.58
N LEU A 42 -5.71 1.88 0.11
CA LEU A 42 -5.11 2.47 1.29
C LEU A 42 -5.03 1.47 2.45
N VAL A 43 -6.11 0.70 2.69
CA VAL A 43 -6.11 -0.34 3.73
C VAL A 43 -5.05 -1.40 3.43
N LEU A 44 -4.94 -1.86 2.18
CA LEU A 44 -3.87 -2.78 1.76
C LEU A 44 -2.47 -2.21 2.01
N ALA A 45 -2.26 -0.92 1.69
CA ALA A 45 -0.98 -0.26 1.90
C ALA A 45 -0.62 -0.16 3.40
N ILE A 46 -1.60 0.18 4.24
CA ILE A 46 -1.42 0.26 5.71
C ILE A 46 -1.07 -1.12 6.28
N LEU A 47 -1.78 -2.17 5.89
CA LEU A 47 -1.46 -3.54 6.32
C LEU A 47 -0.06 -3.97 5.87
N GLY A 48 0.33 -3.61 4.64
CA GLY A 48 1.68 -3.86 4.12
C GLY A 48 2.76 -3.14 4.92
N ALA A 49 2.54 -1.86 5.25
CA ALA A 49 3.42 -1.07 6.10
C ALA A 49 3.55 -1.68 7.49
N VAL A 50 2.42 -2.04 8.13
CA VAL A 50 2.40 -2.68 9.44
C VAL A 50 3.22 -3.98 9.44
N LEU A 51 3.09 -4.81 8.40
CA LEU A 51 3.88 -6.05 8.25
C LEU A 51 5.38 -5.79 8.02
N LEU A 52 5.74 -4.68 7.38
CA LEU A 52 7.13 -4.25 7.23
C LEU A 52 7.74 -3.81 8.56
N PHE A 53 6.99 -3.09 9.40
CA PHE A 53 7.47 -2.55 10.67
C PHE A 53 7.37 -3.52 11.86
N LEU A 54 6.46 -4.51 11.81
CA LEU A 54 6.33 -5.55 12.84
C LEU A 54 7.42 -6.62 12.76
N ASN A 55 8.08 -6.78 11.62
CA ASN A 55 9.18 -7.72 11.49
C ASN A 55 10.53 -7.03 11.60
N GLU A 56 11.54 -7.80 11.98
CA GLU A 56 12.94 -7.40 11.91
C GLU A 56 13.25 -6.87 10.50
N ILE A 57 13.40 -5.56 10.42
CA ILE A 57 13.87 -4.86 9.23
C ILE A 57 15.25 -5.44 8.93
N PRO A 58 15.53 -5.94 7.71
CA PRO A 58 16.82 -6.55 7.41
C PRO A 58 17.93 -5.54 7.74
N ASP A 59 19.05 -5.98 8.33
CA ASP A 59 20.09 -5.10 8.89
C ASP A 59 20.55 -3.98 7.95
N LYS A 60 20.50 -4.24 6.64
CA LYS A 60 20.83 -3.28 5.57
C LYS A 60 19.85 -2.11 5.43
N LEU A 61 18.68 -2.15 6.06
CA LEU A 61 17.62 -1.15 6.02
C LEU A 61 17.38 -0.46 7.37
N GLN A 62 18.23 -0.73 8.39
CA GLN A 62 18.14 -0.06 9.68
C GLN A 62 18.28 1.47 9.59
N PHE A 63 18.92 2.01 8.53
CA PHE A 63 18.98 3.45 8.29
C PHE A 63 17.60 4.11 8.06
N LEU A 64 16.55 3.34 7.76
CA LEU A 64 15.17 3.85 7.67
C LEU A 64 14.55 4.04 9.07
N GLN A 65 15.17 3.56 10.14
CA GLN A 65 14.70 3.70 11.53
C GLN A 65 15.10 5.03 12.20
N ILE A 66 15.33 6.12 11.45
CA ILE A 66 15.74 7.43 12.00
C ILE A 66 14.79 7.95 13.10
N ILE A 67 13.59 7.37 13.26
CA ILE A 67 12.56 7.77 14.22
C ILE A 67 12.10 6.60 15.11
N ARG A 68 13.01 5.84 15.71
CA ARG A 68 12.72 5.01 16.89
C ARG A 68 13.70 5.36 18.00
N PHE A 69 13.28 6.30 18.86
CA PHE A 69 13.79 6.42 20.23
C PHE A 69 13.08 5.41 21.12
#